data_AF-M1C593-F1
#
_entry.id   AF-M1C593-F1
#
_cell.length_a   1.000
_cell.length_b   1.000
_cell.length_c   1.000
_cell.angle_alpha   90.00
_cell.angle_beta   90.00
_cell.angle_gamma   90.00
#
_symmetry.space_group_name_H-M   'P 1'
#
loop_
_entity.id
_entity.type
_entity.pdbx_description
1 polymer ?
#
loop_
_entity_poly.entity_id
_entity_poly.type
_entity_poly.pdbx_seq_one_letter_code
_entity_poly.pdbx_strand_id
1 'polypeptide(L)' 'MEQAKWIRNKTLVLTHFSPRYSIEEIRQGISKLQPQISAKVVALTEGFKSMHL' A
#
# COMPACT_ATOMS: atom_id res chain seq x y z
N MET A 1 -2.19 23.65 1.01
CA MET A 1 -3.19 22.63 1.43
C MET A 1 -4.13 22.18 0.30
N GLU A 2 -3.96 22.61 -0.95
CA GLU A 2 -4.93 22.34 -2.04
C GLU A 2 -4.69 21.05 -2.85
N GLN A 3 -3.46 20.53 -2.87
CA GLN A 3 -3.11 19.37 -3.71
C GLN A 3 -3.74 18.04 -3.24
N ALA A 4 -4.21 17.97 -1.98
CA ALA A 4 -4.79 16.76 -1.40
C ALA A 4 -6.25 16.50 -1.81
N LYS A 5 -6.93 17.46 -2.44
CA LYS A 5 -8.38 17.37 -2.75
C LYS A 5 -8.71 16.52 -3.98
N TRP A 6 -7.74 16.14 -4.82
CA TRP A 6 -8.01 15.45 -6.09
C TRP A 6 -7.81 13.93 -6.07
N ILE A 7 -7.16 13.37 -5.06
CA ILE A 7 -6.99 11.92 -4.99
C ILE A 7 -8.28 11.31 -4.42
N ARG A 8 -9.26 11.06 -5.30
CA ARG A 8 -10.47 10.27 -5.00
C ARG A 8 -10.22 8.77 -4.96
N ASN A 9 -8.96 8.35 -5.12
CA ASN A 9 -8.60 6.94 -5.15
C ASN A 9 -8.93 6.32 -3.80
N LYS A 10 -9.86 5.37 -3.80
CA LYS A 10 -10.24 4.62 -2.59
C LYS A 10 -9.12 3.73 -2.09
N THR A 11 -8.10 3.48 -2.91
CA THR A 11 -7.01 2.56 -2.60
C THR A 11 -5.68 3.02 -3.22
N LEU A 12 -4.61 2.94 -2.44
CA LEU A 12 -3.22 3.10 -2.84
C LEU A 12 -2.55 1.74 -2.79
N VAL A 13 -2.07 1.25 -3.94
CA VAL A 13 -1.38 -0.04 -4.05
C VAL A 13 0.12 0.21 -4.18
N LEU A 14 0.89 -0.26 -3.20
CA LEU A 14 2.35 -0.20 -3.21
C LEU A 14 2.91 -1.50 -3.79
N THR A 15 3.80 -1.36 -4.76
CA THR A 15 4.41 -2.45 -5.51
C THR A 15 5.92 -2.26 -5.58
N HIS A 16 6.66 -3.28 -6.06
CA HIS A 16 8.11 -3.21 -6.25
C HIS A 16 8.89 -2.80 -5.00
N PHE A 17 8.75 -3.56 -3.92
CA PHE A 17 9.57 -3.37 -2.73
C PHE A 17 11.02 -3.78 -3.00
N SER A 18 11.97 -3.00 -2.46
CA SER A 18 13.37 -3.39 -2.49
C SER A 18 13.56 -4.71 -1.72
N PRO A 19 14.33 -5.68 -2.25
CA PRO A 19 14.56 -6.97 -1.58
C PRO A 19 15.18 -6.86 -0.18
N ARG A 20 15.75 -5.70 0.16
CA ARG A 20 16.36 -5.42 1.47
C ARG A 20 15.34 -5.28 2.61
N TYR A 21 14.06 -5.09 2.29
CA TYR A 21 13.03 -4.92 3.32
C TYR A 21 12.32 -6.24 3.58
N SER A 22 12.22 -6.58 4.85
CA SER A 22 11.41 -7.69 5.33
C SER A 22 9.92 -7.37 5.17
N ILE A 23 9.08 -8.39 5.04
CA ILE A 23 7.61 -8.22 4.99
C ILE A 23 7.10 -7.45 6.22
N GLU A 24 7.70 -7.67 7.39
CA GLU A 24 7.33 -6.97 8.63
C GLU A 24 7.64 -5.46 8.55
N GLU A 25 8.79 -5.09 8.01
CA GLU A 25 9.19 -3.68 7.84
C GLU A 25 8.23 -2.97 6.87
N ILE A 26 7.84 -3.66 5.80
CA ILE A 26 6.83 -3.17 4.85
C ILE A 26 5.51 -2.95 5.58
N ARG A 27 5.01 -3.95 6.33
CA ARG A 27 3.75 -3.86 7.11
C ARG A 27 3.77 -2.72 8.12
N GLN A 28 4.88 -2.54 8.84
CA GLN A 28 5.05 -1.41 9.76
C GLN A 28 5.00 -0.06 9.03
N GLY A 29 5.63 0.04 7.86
CA GLY A 29 5.55 1.22 7.00
C GLY A 29 4.12 1.53 6.55
N ILE A 30 3.38 0.51 6.11
CA ILE A 30 1.96 0.65 5.75
C ILE A 30 1.12 1.13 6.92
N SER A 31 1.29 0.54 8.11
CA SER A 31 0.55 0.90 9.32
C SER A 31 0.75 2.38 9.70
N LYS A 32 1.97 2.90 9.53
CA LYS A 32 2.29 4.31 9.76
C LYS A 32 1.74 5.25 8.68
N LEU A 33 1.62 4.78 7.43
CA LEU A 33 1.11 5.57 6.30
C LEU A 33 -0.42 5.65 6.28
N GLN A 34 -1.11 4.57 6.63
CA GLN A 34 -2.57 4.46 6.60
C GLN A 34 -3.33 5.62 7.29
N PRO A 35 -2.97 6.08 8.51
CA PRO A 35 -3.70 7.17 9.16
C PRO A 35 -3.46 8.55 8.54
N GLN A 36 -2.44 8.71 7.69
CA GLN A 36 -2.09 9.99 7.06
C GLN A 36 -2.86 10.24 5.76
N ILE A 37 -3.53 9.21 5.24
CA ILE A 37 -4.27 9.27 3.99
C ILE A 37 -5.68 8.70 4.18
N SER A 38 -6.65 9.26 3.46
CA SER A 38 -8.04 8.78 3.47
C SER A 38 -8.25 7.51 2.64
N ALA A 39 -7.28 7.15 1.78
CA ALA A 39 -7.33 5.96 0.95
C ALA A 39 -6.88 4.70 1.72
N LYS A 40 -7.43 3.52 1.36
CA LYS A 40 -6.91 2.24 1.85
C LYS A 40 -5.52 1.98 1.27
N VAL A 41 -4.51 1.73 2.10
CA VAL A 41 -3.16 1.37 1.66
C VAL A 41 -3.03 -0.15 1.61
N VAL A 42 -2.54 -0.68 0.49
CA VAL A 42 -2.30 -2.12 0.30
C VAL A 42 -0.88 -2.31 -0.24
N ALA A 43 -0.11 -3.20 0.38
CA ALA A 43 1.19 -3.62 -0.13
C ALA A 43 1.06 -4.95 -0.89
N LEU A 44 1.58 -5.01 -2.12
CA LEU A 44 1.74 -6.26 -2.85
C LEU A 44 3.05 -6.94 -2.44
N THR A 45 3.02 -7.58 -1.28
CA THR A 45 4.15 -8.37 -0.75
C THR A 45 4.12 -9.83 -1.23
N GLU A 46 2.97 -10.30 -1.67
CA GLU A 46 2.77 -11.63 -2.24
C GLU A 46 2.10 -11.48 -3.61
N GLY A 47 2.42 -12.36 -4.56
CA GLY A 47 1.75 -12.37 -5.86
C GLY A 47 0.25 -12.63 -5.71
N PHE A 48 -0.59 -11.99 -6.53
CA PHE A 48 -2.00 -12.34 -6.59
C PHE A 48 -2.16 -13.77 -7.09
N LYS A 49 -2.47 -14.70 -6.19
CA LYS A 49 -2.89 -16.04 -6.58
C LYS A 49 -4.29 -15.93 -7.18
N SER A 50 -4.43 -16.27 -8.46
CA SER A 50 -5.75 -16.49 -9.05
C SER A 50 -6.44 -17.61 -8.29
N MET A 51 -7.65 -17.37 -7.79
CA MET A 51 -8.48 -18.41 -7.17
C MET A 51 -9.15 -19.33 -8.21
N HIS A 52 -8.84 -19.17 -9.51
CA HIS A 52 -9.43 -19.93 -10.62
C HIS A 52 -8.43 -20.88 -11.30
N LEU A 53 -7.62 -21.61 -10.53
CA LEU A 53 -6.79 -22.71 -11.04
C LEU A 53 -7.33 -24.05 -10.54
#